data_AF-A0A3M1C8Y2-F1
#
_entry.id   AF-A0A3M1C8Y2-F1
#
_cell.length_a   1.000
_cell.length_b   1.000
_cell.length_c   1.000
_cell.angle_alpha   90.00
_cell.angle_beta   90.00
_cell.angle_gamma   90.00
#
_symmetry.space_group_name_H-M   'P 1'
#
loop_
_entity.id
_entity.type
_entity.pdbx_description
1 polymer ?
#
loop_
_entity_poly.entity_id
_entity_poly.type
_entity_poly.pdbx_seq_one_letter_code
_entity_poly.pdbx_strand_id
1 'polypeptide(L)'
;MTPYEGLSYSEVMKKWISYLLIFILWSLALAFVLTPSLRHSLRSFFYTPQRKVLSTATADLLNNGTLYKVLKIQEGSRLYIEIYSLSDMGSHSLLERLPLPKNHHDGYFHIQGLATNLALKNIDDDPFMEILVPTYDASQKAHLNIFKYNPQEKKFFPFTPPPSS
;
A
#
# COMPACT_ATOMS: atom_id res chain seq x y z
N MET A 1 26.69 10.27 60.01
CA MET A 1 27.61 10.56 58.90
C MET A 1 26.81 10.81 57.64
N THR A 2 26.58 12.08 57.32
CA THR A 2 25.95 12.45 56.05
C THR A 2 27.02 12.39 54.94
N PRO A 3 26.70 11.97 53.71
CA PRO A 3 27.68 11.71 52.64
C PRO A 3 28.32 12.98 52.03
N TYR A 4 28.35 14.09 52.77
CA TYR A 4 28.76 15.41 52.31
C TYR A 4 29.90 16.03 53.13
N GLU A 5 30.45 15.32 54.13
CA GLU A 5 31.61 15.78 54.90
C GLU A 5 32.86 15.76 54.00
N GLY A 6 33.20 16.91 53.39
CA GLY A 6 34.44 17.12 52.63
C GLY A 6 34.26 17.67 51.21
N LEU A 7 33.04 17.83 50.70
CA LEU A 7 32.79 18.33 49.34
C LEU A 7 32.55 19.84 49.35
N SER A 8 33.19 20.57 48.43
CA SER A 8 32.94 22.00 48.21
C SER A 8 31.48 22.22 47.80
N TYR A 9 30.83 23.25 48.36
CA TYR A 9 29.42 23.59 48.08
C TYR A 9 29.13 23.66 46.56
N SER A 10 30.10 24.13 45.78
CA SER A 10 30.02 24.19 44.32
C SER A 10 29.91 22.82 43.63
N GLU A 11 30.53 21.78 44.17
CA GLU A 11 30.49 20.42 43.60
C GLU A 11 29.18 19.72 43.92
N VAL A 12 28.65 19.94 45.13
CA VAL A 12 27.33 19.45 45.53
C VAL A 12 26.26 20.09 44.64
N MET A 13 26.32 21.40 44.43
CA MET A 13 25.39 22.13 43.55
C MET A 13 25.43 21.62 42.09
N LYS A 14 26.62 21.35 41.54
CA LYS A 14 26.77 20.80 40.18
C LYS A 14 26.08 19.43 40.02
N LYS A 15 26.20 18.55 41.03
CA LYS A 15 25.54 17.23 41.00
C LYS A 15 24.01 17.34 41.07
N TRP A 16 23.49 18.26 41.88
CA TRP A 16 22.04 18.50 41.92
C TRP A 16 21.49 19.06 40.61
N ILE A 17 22.21 19.99 39.98
CA ILE A 17 21.83 20.53 38.67
C ILE A 17 21.84 19.43 37.61
N SER A 18 22.84 18.54 37.60
CA SER A 18 22.90 17.45 36.62
C SER A 18 21.76 16.43 36.82
N TYR A 19 21.43 16.05 38.06
CA TYR A 19 20.28 15.18 38.33
C TYR A 19 18.96 15.84 37.93
N LEU A 20 18.81 17.14 38.17
CA LEU A 20 17.62 17.89 37.78
C LEU A 20 17.47 17.95 36.25
N LEU A 21 18.56 18.17 35.52
CA LEU A 21 18.54 18.14 34.04
C LEU A 21 18.19 16.75 33.50
N ILE A 22 18.75 15.69 34.08
CA ILE A 22 18.41 14.30 33.71
C ILE A 22 16.94 14.03 33.99
N PHE A 23 16.43 14.45 35.14
CA PHE A 23 15.01 14.28 35.49
C PHE A 23 14.08 15.03 34.53
N ILE A 24 14.41 16.27 34.15
CA ILE A 24 13.66 17.03 33.15
C ILE A 24 13.69 16.33 31.80
N LEU A 25 14.85 15.81 31.38
CA LEU A 25 14.96 15.08 30.12
C LEU A 25 14.07 13.83 30.12
N TRP A 26 14.07 13.08 31.21
CA TRP A 26 13.21 11.90 31.37
C TRP A 26 11.73 12.24 31.42
N SER A 27 11.34 13.33 32.09
CA SER A 27 9.94 13.76 32.14
C SER A 27 9.44 14.23 30.78
N LEU A 28 10.27 14.94 30.01
CA LEU A 28 10.00 15.29 28.62
C LEU A 28 9.85 14.03 27.74
N ALA A 29 10.77 13.07 27.85
CA ALA A 29 10.68 11.82 27.11
C ALA A 29 9.40 11.04 27.45
N LEU A 30 9.01 11.01 28.73
CA LEU A 30 7.79 10.33 29.18
C LEU A 30 6.52 11.05 28.67
N ALA A 31 6.47 12.38 28.79
CA ALA A 31 5.37 13.19 28.26
C ALA A 31 5.21 13.00 26.75
N PHE A 32 6.34 12.87 26.03
CA PHE A 32 6.38 12.61 24.61
C PHE A 32 5.82 11.22 24.24
N VAL A 33 6.12 10.19 25.03
CA VAL A 33 5.58 8.83 24.84
C VAL A 33 4.08 8.74 25.16
N LEU A 34 3.62 9.49 26.17
CA LEU A 34 2.23 9.45 26.63
C LEU A 34 1.26 10.26 25.77
N THR A 35 1.76 11.16 24.91
CA THR A 35 0.92 12.01 24.06
C THR A 35 0.62 11.34 22.72
N PRO A 36 -0.63 10.90 22.46
CA PRO A 36 -0.94 10.11 21.25
C PRO A 36 -0.74 10.89 19.95
N SER A 37 -1.03 12.20 19.95
CA SER A 37 -0.94 13.06 18.75
C SER A 37 0.50 13.17 18.21
N LEU A 38 1.50 13.27 19.09
CA LEU A 38 2.92 13.31 18.71
C LEU A 38 3.39 11.97 18.12
N ARG A 39 2.86 10.86 18.64
CA ARG A 39 3.13 9.50 18.13
C ARG A 39 2.65 9.32 16.69
N HIS A 40 1.48 9.88 16.36
CA HIS A 40 0.94 9.82 15.00
C HIS A 40 1.79 10.65 14.01
N SER A 41 2.22 11.85 14.40
CA SER A 41 3.05 12.72 13.55
C SER A 41 4.46 12.14 13.28
N LEU A 42 5.08 11.50 14.27
CA LEU A 42 6.36 10.81 14.08
C LEU A 42 6.22 9.57 13.19
N ARG A 43 5.14 8.78 13.37
CA ARG A 43 4.89 7.67 12.45
C ARG A 43 4.76 8.16 11.03
N SER A 44 4.03 9.23 10.75
CA SER A 44 3.94 9.76 9.38
C SER A 44 5.28 10.26 8.82
N PHE A 45 6.24 10.66 9.66
CA PHE A 45 7.57 11.10 9.20
C PHE A 45 8.52 9.93 8.88
N PHE A 46 8.38 8.80 9.57
CA PHE A 46 9.21 7.61 9.37
C PHE A 46 8.55 6.50 8.51
N TYR A 47 7.25 6.59 8.24
CA TYR A 47 6.58 5.67 7.31
C TYR A 47 6.78 6.14 5.88
N THR A 48 7.86 5.70 5.23
CA THR A 48 7.89 5.64 3.77
C THR A 48 6.78 4.68 3.34
N PRO A 49 5.82 5.08 2.47
CA PRO A 49 4.78 4.18 2.02
C PRO A 49 5.43 2.95 1.37
N GLN A 50 5.37 1.82 2.07
CA GLN A 50 5.98 0.60 1.59
C GLN A 50 5.12 0.06 0.45
N ARG A 51 5.68 0.08 -0.76
CA ARG A 51 5.08 -0.56 -1.93
C ARG A 51 5.15 -2.07 -1.74
N LYS A 52 3.99 -2.73 -1.71
CA LYS A 52 3.86 -4.19 -1.59
C LYS A 52 3.13 -4.73 -2.82
N VAL A 53 3.77 -5.61 -3.58
CA VAL A 53 3.09 -6.37 -4.64
C VAL A 53 2.27 -7.45 -3.97
N LEU A 54 0.96 -7.45 -4.20
CA LEU A 54 0.02 -8.42 -3.65
C LEU A 54 -0.13 -9.63 -4.55
N SER A 55 -0.18 -9.41 -5.87
CA SER A 55 -0.28 -10.46 -6.86
C SER A 55 0.13 -9.99 -8.24
N THR A 56 0.40 -10.96 -9.11
CA THR A 56 0.83 -10.73 -10.48
C THR A 56 0.13 -11.70 -11.41
N ALA A 57 -0.30 -11.21 -12.58
CA ALA A 57 -0.77 -12.03 -13.69
C ALA A 57 -0.01 -11.64 -14.96
N THR A 58 0.12 -12.57 -15.91
CA THR A 58 0.84 -12.31 -17.17
C THR A 58 0.10 -12.97 -18.31
N ALA A 59 -0.21 -12.20 -19.34
CA ALA A 59 -0.86 -12.71 -20.56
C ALA A 59 -0.78 -11.70 -21.71
N ASP A 60 -1.14 -12.13 -22.91
CA ASP A 60 -1.43 -11.22 -24.03
C ASP A 60 -2.81 -10.56 -23.81
N LEU A 61 -2.80 -9.33 -23.28
CA LEU A 61 -4.03 -8.59 -22.98
C LEU A 61 -4.69 -8.02 -24.23
N LEU A 62 -3.89 -7.73 -25.26
CA LEU A 62 -4.32 -6.97 -26.42
C LEU A 62 -4.51 -7.83 -27.68
N ASN A 63 -4.25 -9.15 -27.56
CA ASN A 63 -4.27 -10.12 -28.65
C ASN A 63 -3.39 -9.68 -29.84
N ASN A 64 -2.20 -9.16 -29.54
CA ASN A 64 -1.22 -8.67 -30.51
C ASN A 64 0.13 -9.39 -30.41
N GLY A 65 0.19 -10.48 -29.64
CA GLY A 65 1.40 -11.26 -29.37
C GLY A 65 2.31 -10.66 -28.30
N THR A 66 2.05 -9.44 -27.82
CA THR A 66 2.85 -8.81 -26.75
C THR A 66 2.37 -9.29 -25.40
N LEU A 67 3.27 -9.82 -24.57
CA LEU A 67 2.94 -10.18 -23.20
C LEU A 67 2.90 -8.94 -22.32
N TYR A 68 1.87 -8.87 -21.47
CA TYR A 68 1.71 -7.84 -20.47
C TYR A 68 1.75 -8.47 -19.08
N LYS A 69 2.41 -7.80 -18.14
CA LYS A 69 2.40 -8.15 -16.73
C LYS A 69 1.52 -7.17 -15.97
N VAL A 70 0.49 -7.70 -15.32
CA VAL A 70 -0.43 -6.94 -14.49
C VAL A 70 -0.08 -7.21 -13.04
N LEU A 71 0.11 -6.16 -12.24
CA LEU A 71 0.40 -6.25 -10.82
C LEU A 71 -0.71 -5.59 -10.03
N LYS A 72 -1.18 -6.27 -9.00
CA LYS A 72 -1.97 -5.65 -7.94
C LYS A 72 -1.03 -5.23 -6.82
N ILE A 73 -1.05 -3.95 -6.47
CA ILE A 73 -0.09 -3.35 -5.56
C ILE A 73 -0.82 -2.61 -4.45
N GLN A 74 -0.31 -2.75 -3.24
CA GLN A 74 -0.67 -1.92 -2.10
C GLN A 74 0.45 -0.90 -1.85
N GLU A 75 0.08 0.38 -1.81
CA GLU A 75 0.99 1.46 -1.43
C GLU A 75 0.32 2.26 -0.31
N GLY A 76 0.84 2.10 0.91
CA GLY A 76 0.17 2.59 2.12
C GLY A 76 -1.21 1.95 2.31
N SER A 77 -2.26 2.79 2.37
CA SER A 77 -3.65 2.35 2.50
C SER A 77 -4.40 2.24 1.16
N ARG A 78 -3.71 2.42 0.03
CA ARG A 78 -4.33 2.43 -1.30
C ARG A 78 -3.92 1.20 -2.11
N LEU A 79 -4.85 0.74 -2.92
CA LEU A 79 -4.63 -0.34 -3.88
C LEU A 79 -4.57 0.23 -5.30
N TYR A 80 -3.71 -0.36 -6.12
CA TYR A 80 -3.49 0.01 -7.50
C TYR A 80 -3.35 -1.24 -8.35
N ILE A 81 -3.69 -1.10 -9.63
CA ILE A 81 -3.25 -1.99 -10.69
C ILE A 81 -2.18 -1.27 -11.50
N GLU A 82 -1.06 -1.93 -11.73
CA GLU A 82 -0.04 -1.47 -12.68
C GLU A 82 0.07 -2.48 -13.82
N ILE A 83 0.08 -1.98 -15.04
CA ILE A 83 0.13 -2.78 -16.26
C ILE A 83 1.45 -2.46 -16.94
N TYR A 84 2.28 -3.48 -17.14
CA TYR A 84 3.57 -3.36 -17.79
C TYR A 84 3.55 -4.13 -19.11
N SER A 85 4.11 -3.54 -20.16
CA SER A 85 4.45 -4.31 -21.36
C SER A 85 5.79 -5.02 -21.16
N LEU A 86 5.85 -6.28 -21.55
CA LEU A 86 7.07 -7.08 -21.54
C LEU A 86 7.67 -7.03 -22.94
N SER A 87 8.83 -6.40 -23.08
CA SER A 87 9.60 -6.44 -24.32
C SER A 87 10.56 -7.63 -24.30
N ASP A 88 10.78 -8.26 -25.46
CA ASP A 88 11.73 -9.36 -25.65
C ASP A 88 13.17 -9.02 -25.24
N MET A 89 13.51 -7.72 -25.22
CA MET A 89 14.82 -7.24 -24.76
C MET A 89 14.95 -7.15 -23.23
N GLY A 90 13.99 -7.68 -22.47
CA GLY A 90 14.00 -7.66 -21.00
C GLY A 90 13.61 -6.30 -20.39
N SER A 91 13.23 -5.32 -21.21
CA SER A 91 12.72 -4.03 -20.75
C SER A 91 11.24 -4.15 -20.36
N HIS A 92 10.87 -3.54 -19.23
CA HIS A 92 9.50 -3.43 -18.78
C HIS A 92 9.09 -1.96 -18.82
N SER A 93 8.09 -1.61 -19.63
CA SER A 93 7.53 -0.26 -19.65
C SER A 93 6.18 -0.24 -18.95
N LEU A 94 6.00 0.68 -18.00
CA LEU A 94 4.71 0.92 -17.36
C LEU A 94 3.78 1.53 -18.41
N LEU A 95 2.73 0.79 -18.77
CA LEU A 95 1.71 1.24 -19.70
C LEU A 95 0.69 2.13 -18.98
N GLU A 96 0.15 1.65 -17.87
CA GLU A 96 -0.90 2.35 -17.14
C GLU A 96 -0.91 1.96 -15.66
N ARG A 97 -1.32 2.90 -14.82
CA ARG A 97 -1.56 2.70 -13.40
C ARG A 97 -2.98 3.11 -13.05
N LEU A 98 -3.80 2.15 -12.65
CA LEU A 98 -5.22 2.33 -12.35
C LEU A 98 -5.44 2.33 -10.83
N PRO A 99 -5.98 3.41 -10.25
CA PRO A 99 -6.35 3.42 -8.84
C PRO A 99 -7.61 2.58 -8.61
N LEU A 100 -7.62 1.76 -7.55
CA LEU A 100 -8.83 1.11 -7.07
C LEU A 100 -9.61 2.04 -6.12
N PRO A 101 -10.89 1.76 -5.86
CA PRO A 101 -11.70 2.59 -4.95
C PRO A 101 -11.04 2.81 -3.59
N LYS A 102 -11.25 4.01 -3.03
CA LYS A 102 -10.68 4.39 -1.73
C LYS A 102 -11.31 3.55 -0.61
N ASN A 103 -10.53 3.27 0.43
CA ASN A 103 -10.94 2.48 1.60
C ASN A 103 -11.35 1.04 1.26
N HIS A 104 -10.94 0.53 0.10
CA HIS A 104 -11.05 -0.88 -0.22
C HIS A 104 -9.77 -1.61 0.19
N HIS A 105 -9.94 -2.86 0.60
CA HIS A 105 -8.89 -3.79 1.01
C HIS A 105 -8.75 -4.92 -0.02
N ASP A 106 -7.61 -5.62 0.02
CA ASP A 106 -7.39 -6.76 -0.85
C ASP A 106 -8.45 -7.83 -0.62
N GLY A 107 -8.90 -8.47 -1.69
CA GLY A 107 -9.94 -9.48 -1.65
C GLY A 107 -9.62 -10.65 -2.54
N TYR A 108 -10.18 -11.81 -2.24
CA TYR A 108 -9.99 -13.06 -2.98
C TYR A 108 -11.34 -13.61 -3.40
N PHE A 109 -11.50 -13.88 -4.70
CA PHE A 109 -12.69 -14.53 -5.25
C PHE A 109 -12.32 -15.89 -5.82
N HIS A 110 -13.29 -16.81 -5.86
CA HIS A 110 -13.16 -18.07 -6.56
C HIS A 110 -13.45 -17.84 -8.05
N ILE A 111 -12.42 -17.94 -8.89
CA ILE A 111 -12.51 -17.83 -10.35
C ILE A 111 -12.00 -19.15 -10.91
N GLN A 112 -12.85 -19.87 -11.65
CA GLN A 112 -12.54 -21.19 -12.23
C GLN A 112 -12.00 -22.21 -11.21
N GLY A 113 -12.58 -22.22 -10.00
CA GLY A 113 -12.18 -23.14 -8.94
C GLY A 113 -10.91 -22.75 -8.18
N LEU A 114 -10.28 -21.63 -8.52
CA LEU A 114 -9.10 -21.11 -7.83
C LEU A 114 -9.45 -19.82 -7.07
N ALA A 115 -9.07 -19.76 -5.80
CA ALA A 115 -9.15 -18.51 -5.03
C ALA A 115 -8.01 -17.58 -5.45
N THR A 116 -8.34 -16.45 -6.08
CA THR A 116 -7.36 -15.46 -6.53
C THR A 116 -7.82 -14.02 -6.24
N ASN A 117 -6.86 -13.13 -6.04
CA ASN A 117 -7.07 -11.70 -5.83
C ASN A 117 -6.75 -10.87 -7.09
N LEU A 118 -6.35 -11.51 -8.19
CA LEU A 118 -6.15 -10.93 -9.51
C LEU A 118 -6.32 -12.03 -10.56
N ALA A 119 -7.12 -11.78 -11.60
CA ALA A 119 -7.25 -12.68 -12.73
C ALA A 119 -7.32 -11.89 -14.04
N LEU A 120 -6.89 -12.52 -15.12
CA LEU A 120 -7.05 -12.03 -16.49
C LEU A 120 -7.99 -13.01 -17.18
N LYS A 121 -9.10 -12.51 -17.72
CA LYS A 121 -10.10 -13.36 -18.36
C LYS A 121 -10.92 -12.54 -19.34
N ASN A 122 -11.12 -13.09 -20.53
CA ASN A 122 -12.14 -12.62 -21.46
C ASN A 122 -13.53 -13.01 -20.95
N ILE A 123 -14.37 -12.01 -20.66
CA ILE A 123 -15.73 -12.22 -20.12
C ILE A 123 -16.85 -11.81 -21.07
N ASP A 124 -16.56 -11.13 -22.17
CA ASP A 124 -17.55 -10.69 -23.16
C ASP A 124 -17.24 -11.16 -24.60
N ASP A 125 -16.37 -12.15 -24.72
CA ASP A 125 -15.99 -12.86 -25.96
C ASP A 125 -15.42 -11.94 -27.05
N ASP A 126 -14.79 -10.82 -26.65
CA ASP A 126 -14.06 -9.94 -27.57
C ASP A 126 -12.55 -10.30 -27.65
N PRO A 127 -11.72 -9.65 -28.49
CA PRO A 127 -10.32 -10.03 -28.61
C PRO A 127 -9.46 -9.57 -27.43
N PHE A 128 -9.98 -8.79 -26.48
CA PHE A 128 -9.22 -8.22 -25.38
C PHE A 128 -9.50 -8.98 -24.09
N MET A 129 -8.50 -9.07 -23.20
CA MET A 129 -8.74 -9.65 -21.88
C MET A 129 -9.05 -8.58 -20.85
N GLU A 130 -10.06 -8.83 -20.02
CA GLU A 130 -10.34 -8.01 -18.86
C GLU A 130 -9.43 -8.35 -17.69
N ILE A 131 -9.17 -7.33 -16.87
CA ILE A 131 -8.46 -7.45 -15.60
C ILE A 131 -9.51 -7.49 -14.49
N LEU A 132 -9.59 -8.62 -13.80
CA LEU A 132 -10.55 -8.88 -12.72
C LEU A 132 -9.83 -8.70 -11.38
N VAL A 133 -10.34 -7.77 -10.57
CA VAL A 133 -9.71 -7.35 -9.31
C VAL A 133 -10.71 -7.36 -8.17
N PRO A 134 -10.79 -8.47 -7.43
CA PRO A 134 -11.58 -8.56 -6.21
C PRO A 134 -11.09 -7.62 -5.12
N THR A 135 -11.99 -6.95 -4.43
CA THR A 135 -11.70 -6.09 -3.27
C THR A 135 -12.83 -6.20 -2.25
N TYR A 136 -12.55 -5.83 -1.00
CA TYR A 136 -13.58 -5.65 0.03
C TYR A 136 -13.67 -4.18 0.42
N ASP A 137 -14.88 -3.65 0.58
CA ASP A 137 -15.05 -2.31 1.12
C ASP A 137 -14.89 -2.27 2.65
N ALA A 138 -15.02 -1.09 3.25
CA ALA A 138 -14.93 -0.89 4.70
C ALA A 138 -16.01 -1.67 5.49
N SER A 139 -17.12 -2.04 4.85
CA SER A 139 -18.20 -2.84 5.42
C SER A 139 -18.02 -4.34 5.17
N GLN A 140 -16.84 -4.76 4.68
CA GLN A 140 -16.51 -6.14 4.29
C GLN A 140 -17.37 -6.68 3.15
N LYS A 141 -18.08 -5.82 2.40
CA LYS A 141 -18.82 -6.26 1.22
C LYS A 141 -17.84 -6.49 0.09
N ALA A 142 -18.02 -7.62 -0.58
CA ALA A 142 -17.22 -8.04 -1.73
C ALA A 142 -17.56 -7.20 -2.98
N HIS A 143 -16.53 -6.72 -3.68
CA HIS A 143 -16.65 -5.99 -4.94
C HIS A 143 -15.66 -6.56 -5.97
N LEU A 144 -16.13 -6.80 -7.19
CA LEU A 144 -15.28 -7.17 -8.31
C LEU A 144 -15.09 -5.96 -9.21
N ASN A 145 -13.89 -5.39 -9.21
CA ASN A 145 -13.54 -4.32 -10.13
C ASN A 145 -13.03 -4.96 -11.41
N ILE A 146 -13.61 -4.58 -12.55
CA ILE A 146 -13.23 -5.13 -13.85
C ILE A 146 -12.72 -3.96 -14.68
N PHE A 147 -11.58 -4.15 -15.35
CA PHE A 147 -11.01 -3.15 -16.26
C PHE A 147 -10.84 -3.76 -17.65
N LYS A 148 -11.26 -3.02 -18.67
CA LYS A 148 -11.22 -3.42 -20.08
C LYS A 148 -10.42 -2.42 -20.91
N TYR A 149 -9.65 -2.91 -21.87
CA TYR A 149 -8.91 -2.06 -22.78
C TYR A 149 -9.81 -1.45 -23.85
N ASN A 150 -9.70 -0.14 -24.07
CA ASN A 150 -10.32 0.55 -25.20
C ASN A 150 -9.24 0.87 -26.25
N PRO A 151 -9.28 0.25 -27.44
CA PRO A 151 -8.27 0.45 -28.49
C PRO A 151 -8.30 1.84 -29.12
N GLN A 152 -9.43 2.56 -29.08
CA GLN A 152 -9.55 3.91 -29.62
C GLN A 152 -8.79 4.91 -28.74
N GLU A 153 -8.94 4.78 -27.42
CA GLU A 153 -8.31 5.65 -26.43
C GLU A 153 -6.94 5.15 -25.95
N LYS A 154 -6.59 3.90 -26.29
CA LYS A 154 -5.38 3.19 -25.85
C LYS A 154 -5.21 3.15 -24.33
N LYS A 155 -6.31 2.97 -23.61
CA LYS A 155 -6.38 3.00 -22.13
C LYS A 155 -7.33 1.95 -21.59
N PHE A 156 -7.18 1.63 -20.32
CA PHE A 156 -8.08 0.75 -19.59
C PHE A 156 -9.16 1.54 -18.85
N PHE A 157 -10.41 1.06 -18.94
CA PHE A 157 -11.57 1.67 -18.31
C PHE A 157 -12.30 0.69 -17.40
N PRO A 158 -12.95 1.17 -16.32
CA PRO A 158 -13.88 0.35 -15.56
C PRO A 158 -14.95 -0.24 -16.48
N PHE A 159 -15.13 -1.55 -16.42
CA PHE A 159 -16.10 -2.29 -17.20
C PHE A 159 -17.24 -2.75 -16.31
N THR A 160 -18.46 -2.47 -16.77
CA THR A 160 -19.68 -3.00 -16.15
C THR A 160 -20.27 -4.00 -17.14
N PRO A 161 -20.27 -5.31 -16.82
CA PRO A 161 -20.89 -6.28 -17.70
C PRO A 161 -22.38 -5.96 -17.86
N PRO A 162 -22.96 -6.21 -19.05
CA PRO A 162 -24.39 -6.10 -19.23
C PRO A 162 -25.12 -7.02 -18.22
N PRO A 163 -26.32 -6.62 -17.75
CA PRO A 163 -27.09 -7.47 -16.84
C PRO A 163 -27.31 -8.84 -17.47
N SER A 164 -27.06 -9.90 -16.70
CA SER A 164 -27.36 -11.27 -17.12
C SER A 164 -28.86 -11.38 -17.37
N SER A 165 -29.24 -11.62 -18.63
CA SER A 165 -30.61 -11.94 -19.04
C SER A 165 -31.07 -13.30 -18.52
#